data_AF-A0A176TFQ6-F1
#
_entry.id   AF-A0A176TFQ6-F1
#
_cell.length_a   1.000
_cell.length_b   1.000
_cell.length_c   1.000
_cell.angle_alpha   90.00
_cell.angle_beta   90.00
_cell.angle_gamma   90.00
#
_symmetry.space_group_name_H-M   'P 1'
#
loop_
_entity.id
_entity.type
_entity.pdbx_description
1 polymer ?
#
loop_
_entity_poly.entity_id
_entity_poly.type
_entity_poly.pdbx_seq_one_letter_code
_entity_poly.pdbx_strand_id
1 'polypeptide(L)'
;MSLHFELNEVTKKLPKHLHKFVVQQPYEEYTAQNQAVWRYVMRMNVDYLSKVAHKSYITGLEKTGISVDNIPYMEGMNRILKEIGWAAVSVDGFIPPNAFMEFQAYNVLVIASDMRTINHIEYTPAPDIIHEAAGHAPIISNPEYAEYLRRFGEIGSKAISSAKDYEMYEAIRLLSILKENPNSTEKEVEAAQENVEFLQNNMGELSEMAQIRNLHWWTVEYGLIGALNNPKIYGAGLLSSIGESAWCMKDEVKKVAYSIDAASVNFDITKPQPQLFVTPDFAYLSLVLDEFANTMAIRTGGLKSIQKLIDSENLGTIELTTGIQISGVFTNVIQYKNNKVAYFQTTGATALANRDKELIGHGITSHAGGFGSPVGKLKGINLPIEDMSPRDLKAYGIYEGEFMTLEFESGVIVKGKAITGTRDLRGKILIISFDDCTVTYKEEVLFQPEWGIYDMAVGKEVVSSYAGPADVDSFLGLGKVSKTKTHKISYTKKELELYGLYTKVKELRESNSSTNKNITEIFNQLKSKFQGDWLLSLELYELALQHNYSIKETILERLEALKCNKSYTRLIENGLILCQV
;
A
#
# COMPACT_ATOMS: atom_id res chain seq x y z
N MET A 1 -11.36 -0.23 -21.79
CA MET A 1 -11.37 -1.59 -21.20
C MET A 1 -12.70 -1.78 -20.52
N SER A 2 -13.38 -2.90 -20.74
CA SER A 2 -14.54 -3.27 -19.91
C SER A 2 -14.05 -3.49 -18.47
N LEU A 3 -14.72 -2.92 -17.49
CA LEU A 3 -14.38 -3.16 -16.09
C LEU A 3 -14.69 -4.62 -15.76
N HIS A 4 -13.70 -5.34 -15.21
CA HIS A 4 -13.83 -6.74 -14.80
C HIS A 4 -14.27 -6.89 -13.32
N PHE A 5 -14.70 -5.79 -12.69
CA PHE A 5 -15.18 -5.75 -11.32
C PHE A 5 -16.40 -4.83 -11.21
N GLU A 6 -17.28 -5.11 -10.24
CA GLU A 6 -18.47 -4.30 -10.02
C GLU A 6 -18.14 -2.94 -9.42
N LEU A 7 -18.71 -1.89 -10.00
CA LEU A 7 -18.60 -0.53 -9.48
C LEU A 7 -19.70 -0.25 -8.45
N ASN A 8 -19.31 0.09 -7.23
CA ASN A 8 -20.17 0.65 -6.19
C ASN A 8 -19.85 2.14 -5.98
N GLU A 9 -20.58 2.82 -5.10
CA GLU A 9 -20.41 4.27 -4.86
C GLU A 9 -19.00 4.66 -4.38
N VAL A 10 -18.25 3.73 -3.77
CA VAL A 10 -16.85 3.93 -3.34
C VAL A 10 -15.91 3.67 -4.52
N THR A 11 -15.99 2.50 -5.16
CA THR A 11 -15.08 2.11 -6.25
C THR A 11 -15.25 2.95 -7.52
N LYS A 12 -16.40 3.63 -7.71
CA LYS A 12 -16.58 4.65 -8.78
C LYS A 12 -15.64 5.85 -8.63
N LYS A 13 -15.21 6.18 -7.42
CA LYS A 13 -14.30 7.30 -7.15
C LYS A 13 -12.84 6.92 -7.39
N LEU A 14 -12.55 5.62 -7.53
CA LEU A 14 -11.21 5.12 -7.70
C LEU A 14 -10.62 5.61 -9.05
N PRO A 15 -9.46 6.27 -9.03
CA PRO A 15 -8.77 6.71 -10.24
C PRO A 15 -8.53 5.58 -11.25
N LYS A 16 -8.62 5.90 -12.54
CA LYS A 16 -8.50 4.92 -13.64
C LYS A 16 -7.16 4.19 -13.67
N HIS A 17 -6.06 4.85 -13.27
CA HIS A 17 -4.74 4.22 -13.27
C HIS A 17 -4.61 3.11 -12.23
N LEU A 18 -5.43 3.12 -11.17
CA LEU A 18 -5.45 2.06 -10.17
C LEU A 18 -6.19 0.82 -10.65
N HIS A 19 -7.12 0.96 -11.62
CA HIS A 19 -7.92 -0.16 -12.15
C HIS A 19 -7.06 -1.25 -12.78
N LYS A 20 -5.85 -0.92 -13.26
CA LYS A 20 -4.90 -1.90 -13.83
C LYS A 20 -4.34 -2.89 -12.81
N PHE A 21 -4.42 -2.57 -11.52
CA PHE A 21 -4.00 -3.47 -10.43
C PHE A 21 -5.16 -4.34 -9.93
N VAL A 22 -6.39 -3.97 -10.22
CA VAL A 22 -7.58 -4.72 -9.80
C VAL A 22 -7.75 -5.93 -10.70
N VAL A 23 -7.86 -7.10 -10.08
CA VAL A 23 -8.15 -8.38 -10.75
C VAL A 23 -9.49 -8.92 -10.27
N GLN A 24 -10.11 -9.79 -11.08
CA GLN A 24 -11.26 -10.56 -10.62
C GLN A 24 -10.76 -11.61 -9.62
N GLN A 25 -11.40 -11.71 -8.46
CA GLN A 25 -11.09 -12.75 -7.47
C GLN A 25 -11.29 -14.13 -8.13
N PRO A 26 -10.26 -14.98 -8.24
CA PRO A 26 -10.36 -16.30 -8.85
C PRO A 26 -10.98 -17.29 -7.87
N TYR A 27 -12.21 -17.04 -7.41
CA TYR A 27 -12.83 -17.79 -6.31
C TYR A 27 -12.95 -19.29 -6.61
N GLU A 28 -13.18 -19.66 -7.87
CA GLU A 28 -13.24 -21.05 -8.33
C GLU A 28 -11.90 -21.80 -8.24
N GLU A 29 -10.79 -21.09 -8.03
CA GLU A 29 -9.47 -21.70 -7.83
C GLU A 29 -9.23 -22.12 -6.36
N TYR A 30 -10.06 -21.66 -5.41
CA TYR A 30 -9.99 -22.14 -4.04
C TYR A 30 -10.48 -23.58 -3.94
N THR A 31 -9.57 -24.47 -3.54
CA THR A 31 -9.89 -25.87 -3.30
C THR A 31 -10.73 -26.04 -2.03
N ALA A 32 -11.39 -27.18 -1.88
CA ALA A 32 -12.08 -27.51 -0.64
C ALA A 32 -11.12 -27.62 0.57
N GLN A 33 -9.84 -27.93 0.35
CA GLN A 33 -8.83 -27.85 1.41
C GLN A 33 -8.56 -26.40 1.80
N ASN A 34 -8.48 -25.46 0.86
CA ASN A 34 -8.35 -24.03 1.18
C ASN A 34 -9.49 -23.54 2.08
N GLN A 35 -10.73 -23.96 1.79
CA GLN A 35 -11.89 -23.64 2.63
C GLN A 35 -11.79 -24.23 4.05
N ALA A 36 -11.26 -25.46 4.19
CA ALA A 36 -11.01 -26.06 5.50
C ALA A 36 -9.89 -25.36 6.26
N VAL A 37 -8.80 -24.97 5.58
CA VAL A 37 -7.71 -24.18 6.18
C VAL A 37 -8.24 -22.83 6.68
N TRP A 38 -9.04 -22.13 5.87
CA TRP A 38 -9.69 -20.89 6.28
C TRP A 38 -10.50 -21.08 7.56
N ARG A 39 -11.43 -22.05 7.57
CA ARG A 39 -12.28 -22.34 8.74
C ARG A 39 -11.47 -22.66 9.98
N TYR A 40 -10.44 -23.48 9.85
CA TYR A 40 -9.56 -23.83 10.96
C TYR A 40 -8.87 -22.58 11.52
N VAL A 41 -8.22 -21.77 10.68
CA VAL A 41 -7.50 -20.57 11.10
C VAL A 41 -8.45 -19.54 11.72
N MET A 42 -9.60 -19.30 11.11
CA MET A 42 -10.58 -18.33 11.61
C MET A 42 -11.15 -18.73 12.96
N ARG A 43 -11.45 -20.02 13.20
CA ARG A 43 -11.93 -20.48 14.51
C ARG A 43 -10.87 -20.30 15.60
N MET A 44 -9.63 -20.63 15.29
CA MET A 44 -8.50 -20.40 16.18
C MET A 44 -8.32 -18.91 16.49
N ASN A 45 -8.37 -18.06 15.46
CA ASN A 45 -8.26 -16.61 15.60
C ASN A 45 -9.39 -16.08 16.48
N VAL A 46 -10.65 -16.46 16.23
CA VAL A 46 -11.79 -15.98 17.02
C VAL A 46 -11.71 -16.42 18.49
N ASP A 47 -11.38 -17.68 18.78
CA ASP A 47 -11.24 -18.15 20.17
C ASP A 47 -10.16 -17.37 20.93
N TYR A 48 -8.99 -17.18 20.32
CA TYR A 48 -7.88 -16.50 20.99
C TYR A 48 -8.07 -14.97 21.04
N LEU A 49 -8.33 -14.34 19.89
CA LEU A 49 -8.37 -12.89 19.73
C LEU A 49 -9.58 -12.25 20.43
N SER A 50 -10.67 -12.99 20.69
CA SER A 50 -11.77 -12.49 21.53
C SER A 50 -11.33 -12.06 22.93
N LYS A 51 -10.20 -12.58 23.42
CA LYS A 51 -9.63 -12.29 24.76
C LYS A 51 -8.60 -11.16 24.73
N VAL A 52 -7.84 -11.06 23.63
CA VAL A 52 -6.61 -10.23 23.57
C VAL A 52 -6.64 -9.09 22.54
N ALA A 53 -7.49 -9.17 21.52
CA ALA A 53 -7.62 -8.11 20.52
C ALA A 53 -8.44 -6.92 21.05
N HIS A 54 -8.31 -5.80 20.35
CA HIS A 54 -9.14 -4.62 20.58
C HIS A 54 -10.61 -4.98 20.36
N LYS A 55 -11.52 -4.40 21.17
CA LYS A 55 -12.96 -4.71 21.18
C LYS A 55 -13.64 -4.61 19.81
N SER A 56 -13.11 -3.81 18.89
CA SER A 56 -13.63 -3.65 17.54
C SER A 56 -13.44 -4.89 16.66
N TYR A 57 -12.51 -5.78 16.98
CA TYR A 57 -12.14 -6.90 16.11
C TYR A 57 -13.30 -7.88 15.86
N ILE A 58 -13.88 -8.45 16.92
CA ILE A 58 -14.92 -9.48 16.80
C ILE A 58 -16.17 -8.95 16.10
N THR A 59 -16.68 -7.79 16.55
CA THR A 59 -17.82 -7.13 15.88
C THR A 59 -17.46 -6.65 14.47
N GLY A 60 -16.18 -6.41 14.23
CA GLY A 60 -15.64 -5.95 12.96
C GLY A 60 -15.72 -7.01 11.88
N LEU A 61 -15.43 -8.28 12.21
CA LEU A 61 -15.54 -9.41 11.29
C LEU A 61 -16.92 -9.46 10.63
N GLU A 62 -17.98 -9.36 11.44
CA GLU A 62 -19.36 -9.32 10.96
C GLU A 62 -19.64 -8.07 10.10
N LYS A 63 -19.20 -6.90 10.57
CA LYS A 63 -19.35 -5.60 9.87
C LYS A 63 -18.52 -5.45 8.61
N THR A 64 -17.63 -6.40 8.30
CA THR A 64 -16.87 -6.43 7.05
C THR A 64 -17.19 -7.65 6.18
N GLY A 65 -18.23 -8.41 6.55
CA GLY A 65 -18.69 -9.55 5.76
C GLY A 65 -17.76 -10.76 5.81
N ILE A 66 -17.00 -10.90 6.89
CA ILE A 66 -16.06 -12.00 7.08
C ILE A 66 -16.74 -13.08 7.90
N SER A 67 -16.84 -14.26 7.29
CA SER A 67 -17.37 -15.45 7.94
C SER A 67 -16.24 -16.33 8.47
N VAL A 68 -16.52 -17.04 9.56
CA VAL A 68 -15.58 -18.02 10.10
C VAL A 68 -15.51 -19.26 9.21
N ASP A 69 -16.60 -19.67 8.57
CA ASP A 69 -16.67 -20.96 7.89
C ASP A 69 -16.19 -20.95 6.44
N ASN A 70 -16.29 -19.83 5.74
CA ASN A 70 -15.99 -19.78 4.31
C ASN A 70 -15.13 -18.57 3.98
N ILE A 71 -14.20 -18.78 3.04
CA ILE A 71 -13.44 -17.71 2.40
C ILE A 71 -14.46 -16.71 1.84
N PRO A 72 -14.32 -15.40 2.12
CA PRO A 72 -15.31 -14.43 1.70
C PRO A 72 -15.26 -14.20 0.18
N TYR A 73 -16.43 -14.07 -0.42
CA TYR A 73 -16.57 -13.50 -1.75
C TYR A 73 -16.39 -11.99 -1.67
N MET A 74 -15.60 -11.41 -2.59
CA MET A 74 -15.35 -9.97 -2.65
C MET A 74 -16.65 -9.16 -2.78
N GLU A 75 -17.60 -9.65 -3.58
CA GLU A 75 -18.94 -9.06 -3.72
C GLU A 75 -19.71 -9.04 -2.39
N GLY A 76 -19.61 -10.13 -1.62
CA GLY A 76 -20.22 -10.26 -0.31
C GLY A 76 -19.64 -9.26 0.70
N MET A 77 -18.32 -9.12 0.73
CA MET A 77 -17.64 -8.11 1.55
C MET A 77 -18.07 -6.69 1.15
N ASN A 78 -18.04 -6.37 -0.15
CA ASN A 78 -18.42 -5.04 -0.66
C ASN A 78 -19.87 -4.67 -0.38
N ARG A 79 -20.78 -5.65 -0.34
CA ARG A 79 -22.17 -5.43 0.04
C ARG A 79 -22.30 -4.88 1.47
N ILE A 80 -21.38 -5.26 2.37
CA ILE A 80 -21.41 -4.86 3.78
C ILE A 80 -20.50 -3.64 4.01
N LEU A 81 -19.28 -3.64 3.47
CA LEU A 81 -18.32 -2.53 3.59
C LEU A 81 -18.89 -1.18 3.11
N LYS A 82 -19.80 -1.20 2.12
CA LYS A 82 -20.46 0.02 1.65
C LYS A 82 -21.25 0.74 2.76
N GLU A 83 -21.73 0.02 3.78
CA GLU A 83 -22.48 0.59 4.90
C GLU A 83 -21.60 1.46 5.81
N ILE A 84 -20.30 1.18 5.83
CA ILE A 84 -19.29 1.97 6.57
C ILE A 84 -18.48 2.89 5.64
N GLY A 85 -18.86 3.00 4.37
CA GLY A 85 -18.21 3.88 3.39
C GLY A 85 -16.91 3.34 2.80
N TRP A 86 -16.67 2.03 2.91
CA TRP A 86 -15.49 1.35 2.37
C TRP A 86 -15.84 0.38 1.26
N ALA A 87 -14.83 -0.03 0.51
CA ALA A 87 -14.89 -1.14 -0.42
C ALA A 87 -13.60 -1.98 -0.32
N ALA A 88 -13.60 -3.14 -0.95
CA ALA A 88 -12.45 -3.99 -1.13
C ALA A 88 -12.32 -4.38 -2.61
N VAL A 89 -11.09 -4.48 -3.08
CA VAL A 89 -10.76 -4.98 -4.42
C VAL A 89 -9.74 -6.09 -4.31
N SER A 90 -9.82 -7.06 -5.21
CA SER A 90 -8.79 -8.08 -5.32
C SER A 90 -7.63 -7.56 -6.15
N VAL A 91 -6.40 -7.92 -5.75
CA VAL A 91 -5.17 -7.68 -6.52
C VAL A 91 -4.38 -8.97 -6.70
N ASP A 92 -3.45 -8.94 -7.64
CA ASP A 92 -2.50 -10.02 -7.91
C ASP A 92 -1.23 -9.84 -7.06
N GLY A 93 -1.25 -10.39 -5.84
CA GLY A 93 -0.14 -10.31 -4.88
C GLY A 93 0.29 -8.88 -4.54
N PHE A 94 1.60 -8.63 -4.50
CA PHE A 94 2.18 -7.33 -4.12
C PHE A 94 2.05 -6.27 -5.23
N ILE A 95 1.38 -5.16 -4.91
CA ILE A 95 1.32 -3.95 -5.75
C ILE A 95 2.32 -2.88 -5.27
N PRO A 96 2.70 -1.90 -6.12
CA PRO A 96 3.62 -0.84 -5.71
C PRO A 96 3.13 -0.08 -4.47
N PRO A 97 4.00 0.28 -3.51
CA PRO A 97 3.59 0.91 -2.25
C PRO A 97 2.72 2.16 -2.41
N ASN A 98 3.08 3.07 -3.32
CA ASN A 98 2.28 4.29 -3.55
C ASN A 98 0.86 3.94 -4.02
N ALA A 99 0.70 2.93 -4.88
CA ALA A 99 -0.60 2.49 -5.37
C ALA A 99 -1.42 1.85 -4.23
N PHE A 100 -0.80 1.01 -3.40
CA PHE A 100 -1.43 0.44 -2.20
C PHE A 100 -1.96 1.52 -1.26
N MET A 101 -1.15 2.52 -0.95
CA MET A 101 -1.55 3.66 -0.11
C MET A 101 -2.66 4.48 -0.78
N GLU A 102 -2.60 4.65 -2.10
CA GLU A 102 -3.61 5.42 -2.83
C GLU A 102 -4.99 4.74 -2.78
N PHE A 103 -5.07 3.41 -2.87
CA PHE A 103 -6.34 2.70 -2.66
C PHE A 103 -6.98 3.05 -1.30
N GLN A 104 -6.18 3.09 -0.23
CA GLN A 104 -6.67 3.44 1.11
C GLN A 104 -7.16 4.89 1.18
N ALA A 105 -6.52 5.82 0.47
CA ALA A 105 -6.97 7.22 0.36
C ALA A 105 -8.40 7.34 -0.18
N TYR A 106 -8.82 6.39 -1.02
CA TYR A 106 -10.17 6.29 -1.60
C TYR A 106 -11.09 5.33 -0.84
N ASN A 107 -10.77 4.97 0.40
CA ASN A 107 -11.54 4.02 1.22
C ASN A 107 -11.67 2.63 0.57
N VAL A 108 -10.64 2.20 -0.17
CA VAL A 108 -10.60 0.88 -0.81
C VAL A 108 -9.50 0.04 -0.16
N LEU A 109 -9.88 -1.11 0.39
CA LEU A 109 -8.97 -2.16 0.81
C LEU A 109 -8.47 -2.96 -0.38
N VAL A 110 -7.18 -3.27 -0.34
CA VAL A 110 -6.54 -4.13 -1.32
C VAL A 110 -6.41 -5.51 -0.69
N ILE A 111 -6.99 -6.52 -1.33
CA ILE A 111 -6.99 -7.89 -0.81
C ILE A 111 -6.25 -8.80 -1.79
N ALA A 112 -5.16 -9.42 -1.33
CA ALA A 112 -4.52 -10.51 -2.04
C ALA A 112 -5.47 -11.71 -2.10
N SER A 113 -5.64 -12.27 -3.30
CA SER A 113 -6.53 -13.42 -3.51
C SER A 113 -5.90 -14.75 -3.10
N ASP A 114 -4.58 -14.83 -2.93
CA ASP A 114 -3.92 -16.08 -2.61
C ASP A 114 -4.30 -16.58 -1.21
N MET A 115 -4.22 -17.89 -1.00
CA MET A 115 -4.53 -18.53 0.29
C MET A 115 -3.35 -19.40 0.71
N ARG A 116 -2.88 -19.23 1.95
CA ARG A 116 -1.80 -20.07 2.50
C ARG A 116 -2.16 -21.56 2.47
N THR A 117 -1.14 -22.39 2.32
CA THR A 117 -1.31 -23.86 2.30
C THR A 117 -1.45 -24.45 3.70
N ILE A 118 -1.89 -25.72 3.80
CA ILE A 118 -1.95 -26.48 5.05
C ILE A 118 -0.59 -26.58 5.78
N ASN A 119 0.53 -26.45 5.05
CA ASN A 119 1.87 -26.52 5.63
C ASN A 119 2.34 -25.19 6.24
N HIS A 120 1.66 -24.07 5.93
CA HIS A 120 2.02 -22.73 6.36
C HIS A 120 0.92 -22.08 7.23
N ILE A 121 0.13 -22.90 7.95
CA ILE A 121 -0.99 -22.41 8.77
C ILE A 121 -0.53 -21.44 9.86
N GLU A 122 0.54 -21.79 10.59
CA GLU A 122 1.02 -20.98 11.72
C GLU A 122 1.62 -19.64 11.27
N TYR A 123 2.22 -19.59 10.07
CA TYR A 123 2.88 -18.41 9.52
C TYR A 123 3.09 -18.55 8.00
N THR A 124 2.78 -17.49 7.25
CA THR A 124 3.23 -17.29 5.86
C THR A 124 3.99 -15.96 5.75
N PRO A 125 5.12 -15.92 5.02
CA PRO A 125 5.85 -14.68 4.75
C PRO A 125 5.20 -13.81 3.66
N ALA A 126 4.16 -14.29 2.97
CA ALA A 126 3.43 -13.56 1.95
C ALA A 126 2.02 -13.20 2.47
N PRO A 127 1.51 -11.98 2.18
CA PRO A 127 0.14 -11.62 2.51
C PRO A 127 -0.83 -12.48 1.70
N ASP A 128 -1.76 -13.12 2.41
CA ASP A 128 -2.81 -13.95 1.85
C ASP A 128 -4.19 -13.40 2.23
N ILE A 129 -5.26 -14.02 1.72
CA ILE A 129 -6.63 -13.56 1.97
C ILE A 129 -6.99 -13.58 3.46
N ILE A 130 -6.39 -14.45 4.29
CA ILE A 130 -6.59 -14.40 5.75
C ILE A 130 -5.98 -13.12 6.31
N HIS A 131 -4.73 -12.81 5.95
CA HIS A 131 -4.05 -11.59 6.39
C HIS A 131 -4.83 -10.34 6.01
N GLU A 132 -5.22 -10.24 4.74
CA GLU A 132 -5.86 -9.04 4.20
C GLU A 132 -7.32 -8.91 4.65
N ALA A 133 -8.11 -9.97 4.52
CA ALA A 133 -9.51 -9.91 4.92
C ALA A 133 -9.62 -9.94 6.44
N ALA A 134 -9.14 -10.99 7.12
CA ALA A 134 -9.37 -11.17 8.55
C ALA A 134 -8.42 -10.39 9.48
N GLY A 135 -7.29 -9.91 8.97
CA GLY A 135 -6.38 -9.03 9.71
C GLY A 135 -6.79 -7.56 9.61
N HIS A 136 -6.81 -7.00 8.39
CA HIS A 136 -7.02 -5.56 8.17
C HIS A 136 -8.49 -5.12 8.26
N ALA A 137 -9.40 -5.83 7.61
CA ALA A 137 -10.77 -5.35 7.45
C ALA A 137 -11.53 -5.12 8.77
N PRO A 138 -11.46 -6.01 9.80
CA PRO A 138 -12.34 -5.90 10.96
C PRO A 138 -12.20 -4.58 11.74
N ILE A 139 -10.97 -4.07 11.86
CA ILE A 139 -10.69 -2.86 12.64
C ILE A 139 -11.23 -1.60 11.94
N ILE A 140 -11.39 -1.62 10.61
CA ILE A 140 -11.94 -0.51 9.81
C ILE A 140 -13.40 -0.21 10.15
N SER A 141 -14.12 -1.16 10.76
CA SER A 141 -15.45 -0.89 11.32
C SER A 141 -15.45 0.18 12.43
N ASN A 142 -14.28 0.53 12.97
CA ASN A 142 -14.08 1.67 13.86
C ASN A 142 -13.86 2.96 13.05
N PRO A 143 -14.73 3.99 13.18
CA PRO A 143 -14.63 5.21 12.40
C PRO A 143 -13.32 6.00 12.56
N GLU A 144 -12.74 6.02 13.78
CA GLU A 144 -11.47 6.73 14.03
C GLU A 144 -10.30 6.04 13.34
N TYR A 145 -10.27 4.71 13.39
CA TYR A 145 -9.25 3.93 12.68
C TYR A 145 -9.40 4.01 11.16
N ALA A 146 -10.64 3.96 10.66
CA ALA A 146 -10.93 4.14 9.25
C ALA A 146 -10.44 5.51 8.74
N GLU A 147 -10.71 6.58 9.48
CA GLU A 147 -10.23 7.91 9.11
C GLU A 147 -8.71 8.01 9.18
N TYR A 148 -8.08 7.40 10.19
CA TYR A 148 -6.61 7.28 10.25
C TYR A 148 -6.06 6.60 9.00
N LEU A 149 -6.60 5.43 8.62
CA LEU A 149 -6.12 4.66 7.47
C LEU A 149 -6.31 5.43 6.15
N ARG A 150 -7.43 6.13 5.98
CA ARG A 150 -7.70 7.00 4.83
C ARG A 150 -6.66 8.12 4.72
N ARG A 151 -6.41 8.84 5.81
CA ARG A 151 -5.39 9.91 5.87
C ARG A 151 -3.98 9.37 5.68
N PHE A 152 -3.70 8.17 6.21
CA PHE A 152 -2.43 7.47 6.01
C PHE A 152 -2.20 7.20 4.53
N GLY A 153 -3.22 6.71 3.82
CA GLY A 153 -3.19 6.53 2.38
C GLY A 153 -2.95 7.82 1.59
N GLU A 154 -3.61 8.92 1.97
CA GLU A 154 -3.45 10.23 1.32
C GLU A 154 -2.01 10.77 1.43
N ILE A 155 -1.40 10.64 2.60
CA ILE A 155 -0.02 11.08 2.86
C ILE A 155 0.97 10.09 2.23
N GLY A 156 0.76 8.80 2.42
CA GLY A 156 1.65 7.73 1.97
C GLY A 156 1.74 7.62 0.45
N SER A 157 0.63 7.78 -0.27
CA SER A 157 0.63 7.76 -1.75
C SER A 157 1.50 8.85 -2.37
N LYS A 158 1.70 9.96 -1.65
CA LYS A 158 2.48 11.12 -2.04
C LYS A 158 3.91 11.14 -1.49
N ALA A 159 4.29 10.18 -0.64
CA ALA A 159 5.63 10.14 -0.07
C ALA A 159 6.69 9.83 -1.16
N ILE A 160 7.80 10.56 -1.13
CA ILE A 160 8.87 10.41 -2.11
C ILE A 160 9.70 9.17 -1.79
N SER A 161 9.76 8.23 -2.74
CA SER A 161 10.62 7.05 -2.69
C SER A 161 12.01 7.36 -3.24
N SER A 162 13.03 6.66 -2.76
CA SER A 162 14.33 6.57 -3.40
C SER A 162 14.33 5.50 -4.50
N ALA A 163 15.32 5.54 -5.41
CA ALA A 163 15.51 4.49 -6.41
C ALA A 163 15.66 3.08 -5.76
N LYS A 164 16.35 2.99 -4.63
CA LYS A 164 16.57 1.73 -3.89
C LYS A 164 15.29 1.15 -3.28
N ASP A 165 14.31 1.98 -2.94
CA ASP A 165 13.01 1.47 -2.45
C ASP A 165 12.30 0.65 -3.51
N TYR A 166 12.43 1.03 -4.78
CA TYR A 166 11.86 0.28 -5.89
C TYR A 166 12.57 -1.07 -6.11
N GLU A 167 13.90 -1.09 -6.01
CA GLU A 167 14.68 -2.34 -6.06
C GLU A 167 14.29 -3.31 -4.94
N MET A 168 14.16 -2.79 -3.71
CA MET A 168 13.68 -3.55 -2.55
C MET A 168 12.29 -4.13 -2.79
N TYR A 169 11.37 -3.32 -3.32
CA TYR A 169 10.01 -3.76 -3.64
C TYR A 169 10.00 -4.94 -4.62
N GLU A 170 10.72 -4.85 -5.76
CA GLU A 170 10.76 -5.94 -6.74
C GLU A 170 11.43 -7.20 -6.16
N ALA A 171 12.43 -7.06 -5.30
CA ALA A 171 13.07 -8.19 -4.62
C ALA A 171 12.12 -8.92 -3.66
N ILE A 172 11.39 -8.19 -2.81
CA ILE A 172 10.38 -8.76 -1.90
C ILE A 172 9.27 -9.44 -2.69
N ARG A 173 8.78 -8.78 -3.75
CA ARG A 173 7.76 -9.34 -4.64
C ARG A 173 8.21 -10.67 -5.24
N LEU A 174 9.45 -10.74 -5.77
CA LEU A 174 10.00 -11.98 -6.32
C LEU A 174 10.08 -13.09 -5.28
N LEU A 175 10.60 -12.78 -4.09
CA LEU A 175 10.68 -13.73 -2.98
C LEU A 175 9.30 -14.28 -2.59
N SER A 176 8.29 -13.42 -2.50
CA SER A 176 6.91 -13.80 -2.20
C SER A 176 6.35 -14.76 -3.26
N ILE A 177 6.55 -14.47 -4.54
CA ILE A 177 6.06 -15.33 -5.64
C ILE A 177 6.72 -16.72 -5.56
N LEU A 178 8.02 -16.77 -5.28
CA LEU A 178 8.76 -18.04 -5.21
C LEU A 178 8.39 -18.89 -4.00
N LYS A 179 8.14 -18.28 -2.82
CA LYS A 179 7.77 -19.02 -1.61
C LYS A 179 6.39 -19.67 -1.68
N GLU A 180 5.45 -19.04 -2.39
CA GLU A 180 4.08 -19.56 -2.52
C GLU A 180 3.85 -20.41 -3.77
N ASN A 181 4.84 -20.53 -4.66
CA ASN A 181 4.76 -21.41 -5.82
C ASN A 181 5.27 -22.82 -5.46
N PRO A 182 4.42 -23.86 -5.44
CA PRO A 182 4.86 -25.23 -5.14
C PRO A 182 5.86 -25.79 -6.15
N ASN A 183 5.98 -25.16 -7.32
CA ASN A 183 6.92 -25.56 -8.38
C ASN A 183 8.27 -24.87 -8.29
N SER A 184 8.46 -23.91 -7.36
CA SER A 184 9.73 -23.22 -7.17
C SER A 184 10.73 -24.12 -6.44
N THR A 185 12.01 -24.02 -6.83
CA THR A 185 13.09 -24.79 -6.23
C THR A 185 13.62 -24.10 -4.96
N GLU A 186 14.12 -24.87 -3.99
CA GLU A 186 14.74 -24.31 -2.77
C GLU A 186 15.85 -23.31 -3.11
N LYS A 187 16.66 -23.60 -4.13
CA LYS A 187 17.74 -22.73 -4.59
C LYS A 187 17.26 -21.38 -5.11
N GLU A 188 16.11 -21.33 -5.79
CA GLU A 188 15.52 -20.06 -6.24
C GLU A 188 15.02 -19.22 -5.06
N VAL A 189 14.39 -19.88 -4.08
CA VAL A 189 13.91 -19.22 -2.86
C VAL A 189 15.08 -18.67 -2.04
N GLU A 190 16.15 -19.44 -1.86
CA GLU A 190 17.37 -19.01 -1.16
C GLU A 190 18.04 -17.83 -1.85
N ALA A 191 18.22 -17.87 -3.18
CA ALA A 191 18.83 -16.76 -3.90
C ALA A 191 18.00 -15.46 -3.81
N ALA A 192 16.68 -15.56 -3.88
CA ALA A 192 15.80 -14.40 -3.70
C ALA A 192 15.85 -13.86 -2.26
N GLN A 193 15.95 -14.75 -1.26
CA GLN A 193 16.07 -14.40 0.15
C GLN A 193 17.39 -13.65 0.41
N GLU A 194 18.53 -14.16 -0.09
CA GLU A 194 19.84 -13.50 0.01
C GLU A 194 19.84 -12.12 -0.62
N ASN A 195 19.17 -11.95 -1.77
CA ASN A 195 19.06 -10.65 -2.43
C ASN A 195 18.27 -9.63 -1.59
N VAL A 196 17.16 -10.04 -0.97
CA VAL A 196 16.39 -9.18 -0.05
C VAL A 196 17.24 -8.76 1.14
N GLU A 197 17.95 -9.71 1.77
CA GLU A 197 18.83 -9.42 2.91
C GLU A 197 19.99 -8.49 2.53
N PHE A 198 20.58 -8.68 1.36
CA PHE A 198 21.61 -7.78 0.83
C PHE A 198 21.07 -6.35 0.67
N LEU A 199 19.93 -6.19 0.01
CA LEU A 199 19.34 -4.86 -0.20
C LEU A 199 18.97 -4.20 1.13
N GLN A 200 18.44 -4.96 2.10
CA GLN A 200 18.05 -4.44 3.42
C GLN A 200 19.24 -3.84 4.16
N ASN A 201 20.39 -4.52 4.08
CA ASN A 201 21.64 -4.07 4.71
C ASN A 201 22.31 -2.90 3.98
N ASN A 202 21.87 -2.57 2.75
CA ASN A 202 22.50 -1.56 1.88
C ASN A 202 21.56 -0.41 1.46
N MET A 203 20.42 -0.23 2.14
CA MET A 203 19.44 0.83 1.81
C MET A 203 20.04 2.25 1.97
N GLY A 204 20.82 2.52 3.01
CA GLY A 204 21.32 3.85 3.33
C GLY A 204 20.34 4.67 4.17
N GLU A 205 20.25 5.98 3.94
CA GLU A 205 19.27 6.84 4.62
C GLU A 205 17.83 6.49 4.18
N LEU A 206 16.89 6.55 5.12
CA LEU A 206 15.49 6.23 4.84
C LEU A 206 14.86 7.35 4.01
N SER A 207 14.24 6.98 2.89
CA SER A 207 13.34 7.86 2.14
C SER A 207 12.07 8.16 2.95
N GLU A 208 11.27 9.12 2.49
CA GLU A 208 9.95 9.38 3.10
C GLU A 208 9.03 8.17 2.97
N MET A 209 9.08 7.49 1.82
CA MET A 209 8.34 6.24 1.62
C MET A 209 8.79 5.14 2.60
N ALA A 210 10.10 4.99 2.83
CA ALA A 210 10.61 4.02 3.79
C ALA A 210 10.18 4.34 5.25
N GLN A 211 10.16 5.63 5.61
CA GLN A 211 9.66 6.09 6.90
C GLN A 211 8.15 5.88 7.07
N ILE A 212 7.35 6.17 6.03
CA ILE A 212 5.92 5.85 5.97
C ILE A 212 5.71 4.34 6.12
N ARG A 213 6.49 3.52 5.42
CA ARG A 213 6.44 2.06 5.55
C ARG A 213 6.71 1.62 7.00
N ASN A 214 7.69 2.22 7.68
CA ASN A 214 7.97 1.92 9.08
C ASN A 214 6.78 2.30 9.98
N LEU A 215 6.18 3.48 9.80
CA LEU A 215 4.97 3.86 10.54
C LEU A 215 3.81 2.90 10.28
N HIS A 216 3.60 2.49 9.03
CA HIS A 216 2.57 1.51 8.66
C HIS A 216 2.82 0.17 9.36
N TRP A 217 4.06 -0.32 9.33
CA TRP A 217 4.44 -1.57 9.97
C TRP A 217 4.19 -1.55 11.48
N TRP A 218 4.64 -0.51 12.16
CA TRP A 218 4.50 -0.40 13.62
C TRP A 218 3.11 -0.02 14.09
N THR A 219 2.17 0.21 13.18
CA THR A 219 0.78 0.53 13.48
C THR A 219 -0.20 -0.44 12.84
N VAL A 220 -0.45 -0.30 11.54
CA VAL A 220 -1.43 -1.07 10.78
C VAL A 220 -1.11 -2.57 10.82
N GLU A 221 0.18 -2.96 10.77
CA GLU A 221 0.59 -4.38 10.76
C GLU A 221 0.83 -4.98 12.15
N TYR A 222 1.61 -4.28 12.98
CA TYR A 222 2.11 -4.79 14.27
C TYR A 222 1.81 -3.84 15.44
N GLY A 223 0.74 -3.04 15.31
CA GLY A 223 0.34 -2.10 16.36
C GLY A 223 -0.41 -2.73 17.54
N LEU A 224 -0.12 -2.18 18.71
CA LEU A 224 -0.82 -2.45 19.97
C LEU A 224 -1.53 -1.18 20.46
N ILE A 225 -2.62 -1.33 21.22
CA ILE A 225 -3.46 -0.22 21.70
C ILE A 225 -3.79 -0.34 23.19
N GLY A 226 -3.83 0.78 23.91
CA GLY A 226 -4.21 0.88 25.32
C GLY A 226 -3.02 1.13 26.24
N ALA A 227 -3.08 0.58 27.46
CA ALA A 227 -2.03 0.77 28.45
C ALA A 227 -0.78 -0.08 28.14
N LEU A 228 0.42 0.48 28.33
CA LEU A 228 1.69 -0.21 28.04
C LEU A 228 1.86 -1.55 28.75
N ASN A 229 1.32 -1.69 29.97
CA ASN A 229 1.40 -2.91 30.78
C ASN A 229 0.32 -3.94 30.47
N ASN A 230 -0.74 -3.56 29.74
CA ASN A 230 -1.83 -4.46 29.36
C ASN A 230 -2.44 -4.02 28.01
N PRO A 231 -1.64 -4.05 26.93
CA PRO A 231 -2.11 -3.62 25.62
C PRO A 231 -3.07 -4.65 25.01
N LYS A 232 -3.82 -4.19 24.00
CA LYS A 232 -4.65 -5.01 23.12
C LYS A 232 -4.10 -4.98 21.70
N ILE A 233 -4.39 -6.02 20.92
CA ILE A 233 -3.92 -6.13 19.54
C ILE A 233 -4.88 -5.42 18.59
N TYR A 234 -4.35 -4.64 17.65
CA TYR A 234 -5.13 -4.16 16.50
C TYR A 234 -4.38 -4.31 15.15
N GLY A 235 -3.06 -4.52 15.17
CA GLY A 235 -2.28 -4.72 13.95
C GLY A 235 -2.65 -6.01 13.20
N ALA A 236 -2.82 -5.93 11.89
CA ALA A 236 -3.31 -7.00 11.02
C ALA A 236 -2.39 -8.23 10.96
N GLY A 237 -1.07 -8.05 10.96
CA GLY A 237 -0.09 -9.14 11.04
C GLY A 237 -0.30 -9.98 12.30
N LEU A 238 -0.54 -9.32 13.44
CA LEU A 238 -0.85 -10.00 14.70
C LEU A 238 -2.25 -10.63 14.70
N LEU A 239 -3.25 -9.97 14.11
CA LEU A 239 -4.63 -10.47 14.03
C LEU A 239 -4.81 -11.65 13.07
N SER A 240 -3.83 -11.92 12.22
CA SER A 240 -3.86 -13.02 11.23
C SER A 240 -2.89 -14.16 11.54
N SER A 241 -2.15 -14.06 12.66
CA SER A 241 -1.12 -15.01 13.08
C SER A 241 -1.30 -15.37 14.55
N ILE A 242 -1.76 -16.60 14.83
CA ILE A 242 -1.96 -17.09 16.21
C ILE A 242 -0.63 -17.16 16.95
N GLY A 243 0.42 -17.62 16.27
CA GLY A 243 1.75 -17.72 16.84
C GLY A 243 2.30 -16.36 17.28
N GLU A 244 2.16 -15.35 16.43
CA GLU A 244 2.67 -14.00 16.72
C GLU A 244 1.79 -13.23 17.70
N SER A 245 0.46 -13.38 17.63
CA SER A 245 -0.44 -12.78 18.62
C SER A 245 -0.21 -13.33 20.03
N ALA A 246 0.11 -14.62 20.17
CA ALA A 246 0.49 -15.18 21.47
C ALA A 246 1.90 -14.75 21.90
N TRP A 247 2.85 -14.69 20.97
CA TRP A 247 4.22 -14.26 21.24
C TRP A 247 4.31 -12.80 21.67
N CYS A 248 3.59 -11.90 20.99
CA CYS A 248 3.66 -10.46 21.24
C CYS A 248 3.23 -10.05 22.65
N MET A 249 2.36 -10.86 23.28
CA MET A 249 1.84 -10.63 24.62
C MET A 249 2.77 -11.08 25.74
N LYS A 250 3.87 -11.80 25.44
CA LYS A 250 4.80 -12.24 26.48
C LYS A 250 5.73 -11.12 26.95
N ASP A 251 6.23 -11.21 28.17
CA ASP A 251 7.08 -10.17 28.77
C ASP A 251 8.41 -9.95 28.04
N GLU A 252 8.90 -10.96 27.29
CA GLU A 252 10.17 -10.85 26.54
C GLU A 252 10.09 -9.88 25.37
N VAL A 253 8.89 -9.63 24.82
CA VAL A 253 8.71 -8.67 23.72
C VAL A 253 8.61 -7.27 24.32
N LYS A 254 9.46 -6.33 23.90
CA LYS A 254 9.47 -4.98 24.46
C LYS A 254 8.26 -4.17 23.98
N LYS A 255 7.54 -3.52 24.91
CA LYS A 255 6.41 -2.61 24.61
C LYS A 255 6.91 -1.17 24.72
N VAL A 256 6.78 -0.40 23.64
CA VAL A 256 7.26 0.98 23.54
C VAL A 256 6.09 1.92 23.29
N ALA A 257 6.06 3.10 23.91
CA ALA A 257 5.01 4.08 23.60
C ALA A 257 5.13 4.54 22.14
N TYR A 258 4.03 4.57 21.42
CA TYR A 258 4.00 5.05 20.04
C TYR A 258 4.32 6.55 19.96
N SER A 259 5.13 6.92 18.98
CA SER A 259 5.51 8.30 18.67
C SER A 259 6.09 8.37 17.25
N ILE A 260 6.42 9.58 16.80
CA ILE A 260 7.06 9.82 15.50
C ILE A 260 8.37 9.04 15.32
N ASP A 261 9.06 8.69 16.40
CA ASP A 261 10.33 7.93 16.35
C ASP A 261 10.17 6.58 15.65
N ALA A 262 8.97 6.00 15.65
CA ALA A 262 8.67 4.76 14.94
C ALA A 262 8.98 4.85 13.43
N ALA A 263 8.94 6.04 12.83
CA ALA A 263 9.33 6.26 11.43
C ALA A 263 10.79 5.88 11.14
N SER A 264 11.67 5.96 12.14
CA SER A 264 13.10 5.66 12.01
C SER A 264 13.48 4.24 12.45
N VAL A 265 12.52 3.44 12.90
CA VAL A 265 12.77 2.07 13.36
C VAL A 265 12.52 1.10 12.20
N ASN A 266 13.59 0.50 11.67
CA ASN A 266 13.50 -0.55 10.66
C ASN A 266 13.04 -1.88 11.28
N PHE A 267 12.52 -2.76 10.43
CA PHE A 267 12.00 -4.07 10.80
C PHE A 267 12.49 -5.17 9.85
N ASP A 268 12.43 -6.41 10.34
CA ASP A 268 12.71 -7.62 9.55
C ASP A 268 11.40 -8.38 9.37
N ILE A 269 10.96 -8.53 8.11
CA ILE A 269 9.73 -9.22 7.74
C ILE A 269 9.82 -10.75 7.91
N THR A 270 11.01 -11.29 8.16
CA THR A 270 11.25 -12.74 8.18
C THR A 270 11.38 -13.31 9.59
N LYS A 271 11.34 -12.45 10.62
CA LYS A 271 11.54 -12.83 12.02
C LYS A 271 10.44 -12.26 12.91
N PRO A 272 10.13 -12.92 14.05
CA PRO A 272 9.27 -12.33 15.07
C PRO A 272 9.78 -10.97 15.54
N GLN A 273 8.87 -10.03 15.74
CA GLN A 273 9.24 -8.66 16.06
C GLN A 273 9.80 -8.54 17.50
N PRO A 274 11.00 -7.96 17.70
CA PRO A 274 11.65 -7.89 19.02
C PRO A 274 11.03 -6.83 19.93
N GLN A 275 10.34 -5.85 19.34
CA GLN A 275 9.63 -4.79 20.04
C GLN A 275 8.36 -4.43 19.27
N LEU A 276 7.40 -3.86 19.97
CA LEU A 276 6.14 -3.36 19.41
C LEU A 276 5.77 -2.01 20.01
N PHE A 277 5.06 -1.21 19.24
CA PHE A 277 4.59 0.11 19.67
C PHE A 277 3.14 0.05 20.15
N VAL A 278 2.87 0.77 21.24
CA VAL A 278 1.56 0.86 21.89
C VAL A 278 1.04 2.29 21.77
N THR A 279 -0.05 2.48 21.04
CA THR A 279 -0.80 3.74 20.99
C THR A 279 -1.84 3.77 22.12
N PRO A 280 -2.10 4.92 22.78
CA PRO A 280 -3.16 5.00 23.79
C PRO A 280 -4.56 4.77 23.19
N ASP A 281 -4.81 5.34 22.02
CA ASP A 281 -6.07 5.24 21.26
C ASP A 281 -5.83 5.45 19.74
N PHE A 282 -6.88 5.37 18.93
CA PHE A 282 -6.79 5.58 17.49
C PHE A 282 -6.65 7.06 17.09
N ALA A 283 -7.19 8.00 17.88
CA ALA A 283 -7.01 9.43 17.64
C ALA A 283 -5.53 9.83 17.72
N TYR A 284 -4.77 9.24 18.64
CA TYR A 284 -3.35 9.47 18.78
C TYR A 284 -2.53 8.97 17.56
N LEU A 285 -2.97 7.92 16.86
CA LEU A 285 -2.36 7.51 15.59
C LEU A 285 -2.43 8.64 14.56
N SER A 286 -3.58 9.30 14.46
CA SER A 286 -3.76 10.44 13.55
C SER A 286 -2.94 11.67 13.95
N LEU A 287 -2.72 11.88 15.24
CA LEU A 287 -1.86 12.95 15.75
C LEU A 287 -0.41 12.73 15.31
N VAL A 288 0.15 11.53 15.55
CA VAL A 288 1.54 11.21 15.18
C VAL A 288 1.72 11.23 13.66
N LEU A 289 0.75 10.74 12.90
CA LEU A 289 0.79 10.83 11.44
C LEU A 289 0.82 12.28 10.96
N ASP A 290 0.05 13.18 11.59
CA ASP A 290 0.05 14.60 11.23
C ASP A 290 1.37 15.30 11.59
N GLU A 291 1.93 14.98 12.77
CA GLU A 291 3.26 15.40 13.18
C GLU A 291 4.31 14.96 12.17
N PHE A 292 4.27 13.70 11.74
CA PHE A 292 5.18 13.18 10.73
C PHE A 292 4.98 13.88 9.37
N ALA A 293 3.74 14.05 8.92
CA ALA A 293 3.44 14.73 7.67
C ALA A 293 3.95 16.19 7.65
N ASN A 294 4.01 16.88 8.78
CA ASN A 294 4.60 18.22 8.90
C ASN A 294 6.12 18.24 8.67
N THR A 295 6.78 17.07 8.69
CA THR A 295 8.21 16.92 8.35
C THR A 295 8.44 16.55 6.89
N MET A 296 7.40 16.10 6.17
CA MET A 296 7.50 15.61 4.80
C MET A 296 7.52 16.73 3.77
N ALA A 297 8.12 16.43 2.61
CA ALA A 297 8.22 17.30 1.44
C ALA A 297 6.85 17.85 0.99
N ILE A 298 5.79 17.05 1.15
CA ILE A 298 4.42 17.44 0.79
C ILE A 298 3.92 18.67 1.57
N ARG A 299 4.43 18.93 2.79
CA ARG A 299 4.07 20.12 3.59
C ARG A 299 5.20 21.13 3.76
N THR A 300 6.44 20.74 3.49
CA THR A 300 7.62 21.58 3.73
C THR A 300 8.19 22.23 2.47
N GLY A 301 8.08 21.56 1.31
CA GLY A 301 8.64 22.05 0.05
C GLY A 301 10.13 22.42 0.13
N GLY A 302 10.50 23.46 -0.62
CA GLY A 302 11.86 24.04 -0.61
C GLY A 302 12.93 23.22 -1.35
N LEU A 303 14.20 23.53 -1.08
CA LEU A 303 15.33 22.93 -1.81
C LEU A 303 15.47 21.42 -1.55
N LYS A 304 15.37 21.01 -0.29
CA LYS A 304 15.54 19.60 0.10
C LYS A 304 14.47 18.71 -0.52
N SER A 305 13.25 19.20 -0.70
CA SER A 305 12.17 18.41 -1.28
C SER A 305 12.39 18.16 -2.78
N ILE A 306 12.92 19.14 -3.53
CA ILE A 306 13.32 18.94 -4.93
C ILE A 306 14.51 17.99 -5.03
N GLN A 307 15.49 18.08 -4.11
CA GLN A 307 16.60 17.14 -4.09
C GLN A 307 16.10 15.69 -3.91
N LYS A 308 15.13 15.46 -3.02
CA LYS A 308 14.48 14.13 -2.89
C LYS A 308 13.83 13.67 -4.19
N LEU A 309 13.19 14.58 -4.95
CA LEU A 309 12.62 14.24 -6.26
C LEU A 309 13.70 13.90 -7.30
N ILE A 310 14.82 14.62 -7.31
CA ILE A 310 15.97 14.32 -8.18
C ILE A 310 16.54 12.94 -7.84
N ASP A 311 16.80 12.68 -6.56
CA ASP A 311 17.35 11.41 -6.07
C ASP A 311 16.38 10.23 -6.28
N SER A 312 15.08 10.51 -6.43
CA SER A 312 14.07 9.49 -6.71
C SER A 312 14.16 8.94 -8.13
N GLU A 313 14.67 9.72 -9.09
CA GLU A 313 14.66 9.44 -10.54
C GLU A 313 13.25 9.14 -11.12
N ASN A 314 12.21 9.41 -10.34
CA ASN A 314 10.83 9.08 -10.67
C ASN A 314 10.01 10.33 -10.98
N LEU A 315 8.82 10.12 -11.54
CA LEU A 315 7.84 11.17 -11.74
C LEU A 315 7.40 11.72 -10.38
N GLY A 316 7.54 13.02 -10.20
CA GLY A 316 7.01 13.73 -9.04
C GLY A 316 6.45 15.08 -9.43
N THR A 317 5.98 15.81 -8.43
CA THR A 317 5.39 17.12 -8.59
C THR A 317 5.95 18.08 -7.55
N ILE A 318 6.13 19.33 -7.95
CA ILE A 318 6.27 20.46 -7.03
C ILE A 318 5.06 21.39 -7.16
N GLU A 319 4.68 22.05 -6.05
CA GLU A 319 3.70 23.12 -6.04
C GLU A 319 4.37 24.44 -5.62
N LEU A 320 4.10 25.51 -6.37
CA LEU A 320 4.57 26.85 -6.02
C LEU A 320 3.50 27.63 -5.24
N THR A 321 3.87 28.75 -4.62
CA THR A 321 2.97 29.65 -3.86
C THR A 321 1.73 30.15 -4.63
N THR A 322 1.74 30.10 -5.96
CA THR A 322 0.58 30.40 -6.82
C THR A 322 -0.46 29.27 -6.86
N GLY A 323 -0.11 28.07 -6.40
CA GLY A 323 -0.88 26.84 -6.58
C GLY A 323 -0.61 26.15 -7.93
N ILE A 324 0.30 26.67 -8.76
CA ILE A 324 0.72 25.96 -9.97
C ILE A 324 1.55 24.74 -9.57
N GLN A 325 1.22 23.61 -10.17
CA GLN A 325 1.85 22.32 -9.96
C GLN A 325 2.64 21.94 -11.21
N ILE A 326 3.88 21.51 -11.06
CA ILE A 326 4.74 21.08 -12.17
C ILE A 326 5.09 19.61 -11.95
N SER A 327 4.66 18.75 -12.87
CA SER A 327 4.81 17.30 -12.79
C SER A 327 5.80 16.80 -13.84
N GLY A 328 6.88 16.15 -13.44
CA GLY A 328 7.91 15.64 -14.34
C GLY A 328 9.00 14.88 -13.59
N VAL A 329 10.03 14.43 -14.32
CA VAL A 329 11.23 13.84 -13.71
C VAL A 329 12.22 14.97 -13.46
N PHE A 330 12.48 15.29 -12.19
CA PHE A 330 13.37 16.39 -11.80
C PHE A 330 14.83 15.97 -11.93
N THR A 331 15.67 16.84 -12.49
CA THR A 331 17.09 16.53 -12.75
C THR A 331 18.05 17.60 -12.28
N ASN A 332 17.59 18.83 -12.05
CA ASN A 332 18.43 19.91 -11.58
C ASN A 332 17.68 20.86 -10.66
N VAL A 333 18.38 21.38 -9.66
CA VAL A 333 17.91 22.45 -8.80
C VAL A 333 19.07 23.38 -8.45
N ILE A 334 18.87 24.68 -8.67
CA ILE A 334 19.86 25.69 -8.33
C ILE A 334 19.50 26.26 -6.96
N GLN A 335 20.43 26.14 -6.02
CA GLN A 335 20.29 26.68 -4.68
C GLN A 335 20.52 28.21 -4.65
N TYR A 336 19.68 28.89 -3.88
CA TYR A 336 19.87 30.26 -3.41
C TYR A 336 19.95 30.31 -1.87
N LYS A 337 20.44 31.43 -1.34
CA LYS A 337 20.61 31.73 0.09
C LYS A 337 19.51 31.13 0.98
N ASN A 338 19.88 30.68 2.18
CA ASN A 338 18.98 30.08 3.17
C ASN A 338 18.21 28.85 2.64
N ASN A 339 18.86 28.02 1.82
CA ASN A 339 18.30 26.80 1.24
C ASN A 339 17.01 27.05 0.43
N LYS A 340 16.91 28.21 -0.23
CA LYS A 340 15.82 28.51 -1.17
C LYS A 340 16.16 27.99 -2.56
N VAL A 341 15.12 27.82 -3.38
CA VAL A 341 15.25 27.42 -4.78
C VAL A 341 15.38 28.67 -5.64
N ALA A 342 16.43 28.74 -6.46
CA ALA A 342 16.59 29.77 -7.49
C ALA A 342 15.91 29.37 -8.80
N TYR A 343 16.06 28.10 -9.17
CA TYR A 343 15.65 27.52 -10.43
C TYR A 343 15.50 26.00 -10.26
N PHE A 344 14.58 25.37 -10.97
CA PHE A 344 14.45 23.92 -11.04
C PHE A 344 14.32 23.48 -12.49
N GLN A 345 14.67 22.22 -12.79
CA GLN A 345 14.46 21.62 -14.10
C GLN A 345 13.95 20.19 -14.00
N THR A 346 13.08 19.86 -14.94
CA THR A 346 12.68 18.50 -15.28
C THR A 346 13.20 18.12 -16.66
N THR A 347 13.26 16.83 -16.95
CA THR A 347 13.56 16.29 -18.27
C THR A 347 12.45 15.38 -18.77
N GLY A 348 12.29 15.33 -20.09
CA GLY A 348 11.25 14.53 -20.74
C GLY A 348 9.84 15.07 -20.50
N ALA A 349 8.84 14.21 -20.66
CA ALA A 349 7.43 14.59 -20.55
C ALA A 349 7.12 15.30 -19.23
N THR A 350 6.72 16.57 -19.32
CA THR A 350 6.34 17.41 -18.18
C THR A 350 4.96 18.01 -18.41
N ALA A 351 4.15 18.15 -17.36
CA ALA A 351 2.85 18.81 -17.43
C ALA A 351 2.67 19.79 -16.28
N LEU A 352 2.01 20.91 -16.56
CA LEU A 352 1.65 21.92 -15.58
C LEU A 352 0.17 21.80 -15.26
N ALA A 353 -0.16 21.89 -13.99
CA ALA A 353 -1.53 21.78 -13.48
C ALA A 353 -1.83 22.86 -12.45
N ASN A 354 -3.11 23.04 -12.14
CA ASN A 354 -3.56 23.82 -10.99
C ASN A 354 -4.78 23.11 -10.40
N ARG A 355 -4.75 22.80 -9.09
CA ARG A 355 -5.76 21.98 -8.41
C ARG A 355 -5.97 20.63 -9.09
N ASP A 356 -4.87 19.93 -9.36
CA ASP A 356 -4.86 18.56 -9.89
C ASP A 356 -5.54 18.45 -11.27
N LYS A 357 -5.52 19.54 -12.04
CA LYS A 357 -6.02 19.62 -13.41
C LYS A 357 -5.01 20.30 -14.32
N GLU A 358 -4.67 19.62 -15.41
CA GLU A 358 -3.76 20.12 -16.43
C GLU A 358 -4.20 21.50 -16.94
N LEU A 359 -3.23 22.41 -17.08
CA LEU A 359 -3.44 23.70 -17.71
C LEU A 359 -3.50 23.53 -19.22
N ILE A 360 -4.52 24.11 -19.85
CA ILE A 360 -4.73 24.06 -21.30
C ILE A 360 -3.46 24.53 -22.02
N GLY A 361 -2.89 23.66 -22.86
CA GLY A 361 -1.69 23.99 -23.65
C GLY A 361 -0.36 23.80 -22.91
N HIS A 362 -0.35 23.24 -21.69
CA HIS A 362 0.87 22.94 -20.94
C HIS A 362 0.93 21.48 -20.46
N GLY A 363 0.40 20.56 -21.26
CA GLY A 363 0.50 19.11 -21.03
C GLY A 363 1.82 18.50 -21.52
N ILE A 364 1.93 17.17 -21.41
CA ILE A 364 3.14 16.40 -21.75
C ILE A 364 3.60 16.54 -23.21
N THR A 365 2.71 16.91 -24.12
CA THR A 365 3.03 17.17 -25.52
C THR A 365 3.65 18.55 -25.73
N SER A 366 3.30 19.51 -24.88
CA SER A 366 3.79 20.88 -24.94
C SER A 366 5.19 20.98 -24.35
N HIS A 367 5.45 20.24 -23.27
CA HIS A 367 6.75 20.17 -22.60
C HIS A 367 7.37 18.78 -22.71
N ALA A 368 7.53 18.29 -23.94
CA ALA A 368 8.02 16.93 -24.19
C ALA A 368 9.50 16.72 -23.85
N GLY A 369 10.31 17.78 -23.88
CA GLY A 369 11.75 17.73 -23.60
C GLY A 369 12.12 17.99 -22.13
N GLY A 370 11.18 18.50 -21.33
CA GLY A 370 11.41 18.96 -19.97
C GLY A 370 10.84 20.36 -19.76
N PHE A 371 10.98 20.87 -18.54
CA PHE A 371 10.53 22.20 -18.15
C PHE A 371 11.52 22.79 -17.15
N GLY A 372 11.78 24.09 -17.23
CA GLY A 372 12.65 24.77 -16.28
C GLY A 372 12.14 26.14 -15.92
N SER A 373 12.15 26.50 -14.64
CA SER A 373 11.65 27.80 -14.19
C SER A 373 12.39 28.40 -13.01
N PRO A 374 12.58 29.75 -13.01
CA PRO A 374 13.02 30.46 -11.83
C PRO A 374 11.94 30.44 -10.74
N VAL A 375 12.40 30.51 -9.48
CA VAL A 375 11.54 30.64 -8.31
C VAL A 375 12.04 31.83 -7.50
N GLY A 376 11.12 32.69 -7.04
CA GLY A 376 11.47 33.81 -6.18
C GLY A 376 10.95 35.17 -6.63
N LYS A 377 11.49 36.21 -6.00
CA LYS A 377 11.16 37.61 -6.29
C LYS A 377 12.12 38.20 -7.31
N LEU A 378 11.65 39.25 -7.99
CA LEU A 378 12.48 40.09 -8.83
C LEU A 378 13.36 41.01 -7.97
N LYS A 379 14.59 41.20 -8.39
CA LYS A 379 15.58 42.04 -7.71
C LYS A 379 15.10 43.48 -7.64
N GLY A 380 15.10 44.03 -6.42
CA GLY A 380 14.67 45.41 -6.19
C GLY A 380 13.16 45.63 -6.19
N ILE A 381 12.36 44.56 -6.29
CA ILE A 381 10.88 44.63 -6.27
C ILE A 381 10.34 43.85 -5.07
N ASN A 382 9.66 44.54 -4.15
CA ASN A 382 9.15 43.93 -2.92
C ASN A 382 7.94 43.01 -3.16
N LEU A 383 7.11 43.35 -4.15
CA LEU A 383 5.89 42.63 -4.50
C LEU A 383 6.24 41.44 -5.41
N PRO A 384 5.88 40.19 -5.06
CA PRO A 384 6.12 39.05 -5.95
C PRO A 384 5.20 39.14 -7.18
N ILE A 385 5.63 38.55 -8.31
CA ILE A 385 4.90 38.61 -9.59
C ILE A 385 3.46 38.11 -9.43
N GLU A 386 3.25 37.08 -8.62
CA GLU A 386 1.93 36.49 -8.35
C GLU A 386 0.90 37.44 -7.72
N ASP A 387 1.36 38.51 -7.06
CA ASP A 387 0.51 39.50 -6.38
C ASP A 387 0.45 40.84 -7.15
N MET A 388 1.06 40.93 -8.34
CA MET A 388 1.06 42.15 -9.16
C MET A 388 -0.26 42.36 -9.89
N SER A 389 -0.87 43.54 -9.71
CA SER A 389 -1.97 44.00 -10.55
C SER A 389 -1.48 44.38 -11.95
N PRO A 390 -2.38 44.53 -12.95
CA PRO A 390 -2.00 45.05 -14.26
C PRO A 390 -1.30 46.42 -14.20
N ARG A 391 -1.59 47.25 -13.18
CA ARG A 391 -0.89 48.53 -12.98
C ARG A 391 0.53 48.33 -12.47
N ASP A 392 0.73 47.36 -11.58
CA ASP A 392 2.04 47.03 -11.03
C ASP A 392 2.95 46.44 -12.13
N LEU A 393 2.42 45.50 -12.93
CA LEU A 393 3.14 44.94 -14.08
C LEU A 393 3.63 46.06 -15.01
N LYS A 394 2.75 47.01 -15.33
CA LYS A 394 3.10 48.17 -16.15
C LYS A 394 4.20 49.02 -15.49
N ALA A 395 4.06 49.31 -14.20
CA ALA A 395 5.04 50.11 -13.45
C ALA A 395 6.42 49.44 -13.38
N TYR A 396 6.47 48.10 -13.36
CA TYR A 396 7.72 47.32 -13.33
C TYR A 396 8.22 46.89 -14.71
N GLY A 397 7.62 47.40 -15.79
CA GLY A 397 8.12 47.15 -17.14
C GLY A 397 7.75 45.78 -17.72
N ILE A 398 6.75 45.10 -17.16
CA ILE A 398 6.25 43.80 -17.61
C ILE A 398 5.09 44.03 -18.57
N TYR A 399 5.40 44.05 -19.87
CA TYR A 399 4.45 44.33 -20.94
C TYR A 399 4.30 43.13 -21.88
N GLU A 400 3.06 42.79 -22.20
CA GLU A 400 2.77 41.83 -23.27
C GLU A 400 3.16 42.44 -24.63
N GLY A 401 3.84 41.65 -25.47
CA GLY A 401 4.30 42.04 -26.80
C GLY A 401 5.67 42.73 -26.85
N GLU A 402 6.30 43.03 -25.71
CA GLU A 402 7.57 43.76 -25.65
C GLU A 402 8.73 42.88 -25.15
N PHE A 403 9.95 43.24 -25.54
CA PHE A 403 11.16 42.65 -24.99
C PHE A 403 11.41 43.16 -23.59
N MET A 404 11.71 42.26 -22.67
CA MET A 404 11.97 42.60 -21.28
C MET A 404 13.06 41.73 -20.65
N THR A 405 13.62 42.23 -19.56
CA THR A 405 14.60 41.53 -18.73
C THR A 405 14.05 41.41 -17.31
N LEU A 406 13.85 40.19 -16.85
CA LEU A 406 13.48 39.87 -15.47
C LEU A 406 14.73 39.34 -14.74
N GLU A 407 15.27 40.14 -13.84
CA GLU A 407 16.36 39.72 -12.94
C GLU A 407 15.78 39.31 -11.58
N PHE A 408 15.97 38.05 -11.19
CA PHE A 408 15.55 37.53 -9.90
C PHE A 408 16.58 37.85 -8.81
N GLU A 409 16.13 37.95 -7.55
CA GLU A 409 17.03 38.12 -6.39
C GLU A 409 18.06 37.00 -6.27
N SER A 410 17.74 35.83 -6.85
CA SER A 410 18.63 34.68 -6.94
C SER A 410 19.82 34.90 -7.87
N GLY A 411 19.71 35.83 -8.83
CA GLY A 411 20.67 36.04 -9.91
C GLY A 411 20.30 35.30 -11.21
N VAL A 412 19.15 34.63 -11.26
CA VAL A 412 18.60 34.12 -12.52
C VAL A 412 18.07 35.30 -13.34
N ILE A 413 18.38 35.32 -14.64
CA ILE A 413 17.95 36.38 -15.55
C ILE A 413 17.19 35.76 -16.70
N VAL A 414 15.95 36.19 -16.91
CA VAL A 414 15.09 35.84 -18.05
C VAL A 414 15.04 37.04 -18.99
N LYS A 415 15.44 36.86 -20.25
CA LYS A 415 15.38 37.89 -21.29
C LYS A 415 14.63 37.37 -22.48
N GLY A 416 13.55 38.04 -22.88
CA GLY A 416 12.76 37.62 -24.03
C GLY A 416 11.58 38.53 -24.25
N LYS A 417 10.79 38.24 -25.29
CA LYS A 417 9.58 38.96 -25.63
C LYS A 417 8.36 38.29 -25.00
N ALA A 418 7.70 38.95 -24.05
CA ALA A 418 6.54 38.36 -23.41
C ALA A 418 5.38 38.22 -24.42
N ILE A 419 4.83 37.02 -24.58
CA ILE A 419 3.75 36.73 -25.56
C ILE A 419 2.40 36.79 -24.88
N THR A 420 2.24 36.07 -23.77
CA THR A 420 0.96 35.93 -23.07
C THR A 420 1.18 35.50 -21.62
N GLY A 421 0.15 35.62 -20.79
CA GLY A 421 0.17 35.17 -19.41
C GLY A 421 -1.09 34.42 -19.01
N THR A 422 -0.92 33.24 -18.43
CA THR A 422 -2.03 32.43 -17.89
C THR A 422 -2.34 32.85 -16.46
N ARG A 423 -3.62 33.05 -16.14
CA ARG A 423 -4.08 33.43 -14.79
C ARG A 423 -5.05 32.41 -14.20
N ASP A 424 -5.11 32.35 -12.88
CA ASP A 424 -6.16 31.60 -12.17
C ASP A 424 -7.49 32.36 -12.14
N LEU A 425 -8.53 31.71 -11.61
CA LEU A 425 -9.87 32.31 -11.47
C LEU A 425 -9.92 33.56 -10.57
N ARG A 426 -8.89 33.78 -9.74
CA ARG A 426 -8.75 34.94 -8.85
C ARG A 426 -7.87 36.03 -9.46
N GLY A 427 -7.36 35.82 -10.68
CA GLY A 427 -6.52 36.75 -11.42
C GLY A 427 -5.02 36.67 -11.09
N LYS A 428 -4.58 35.72 -10.25
CA LYS A 428 -3.16 35.47 -9.99
C LYS A 428 -2.48 34.94 -11.25
N ILE A 429 -1.29 35.44 -11.53
CA ILE A 429 -0.51 35.02 -12.69
C ILE A 429 0.15 33.67 -12.37
N LEU A 430 -0.11 32.66 -13.20
CA LEU A 430 0.43 31.32 -13.08
C LEU A 430 1.62 31.11 -14.01
N ILE A 431 1.52 31.59 -15.25
CA ILE A 431 2.56 31.42 -16.29
C ILE A 431 2.73 32.73 -17.04
N ILE A 432 3.97 33.03 -17.43
CA ILE A 432 4.29 34.04 -18.45
C ILE A 432 5.11 33.35 -19.54
N SER A 433 4.62 33.42 -20.78
CA SER A 433 5.29 32.81 -21.94
C SER A 433 6.14 33.84 -22.67
N PHE A 434 7.34 33.46 -23.10
CA PHE A 434 8.29 34.32 -23.80
C PHE A 434 8.70 33.73 -25.15
N ASP A 435 8.72 34.56 -26.18
CA ASP A 435 9.37 34.30 -27.47
C ASP A 435 10.81 34.84 -27.45
N ASP A 436 11.67 34.28 -28.31
CA ASP A 436 13.08 34.68 -28.43
C ASP A 436 13.77 34.83 -27.04
N CYS A 437 13.59 33.79 -26.21
CA CYS A 437 13.91 33.86 -24.79
C CYS A 437 15.25 33.19 -24.47
N THR A 438 16.08 33.86 -23.68
CA THR A 438 17.27 33.30 -23.05
C THR A 438 17.14 33.37 -21.53
N VAL A 439 17.41 32.26 -20.85
CA VAL A 439 17.48 32.20 -19.39
C VAL A 439 18.90 31.87 -18.97
N THR A 440 19.46 32.64 -18.04
CA THR A 440 20.84 32.48 -17.56
C THR A 440 20.91 32.51 -16.05
N TYR A 441 21.91 31.82 -15.50
CA TYR A 441 22.33 31.94 -14.12
C TYR A 441 23.86 32.03 -14.08
N LYS A 442 24.38 33.20 -13.69
CA LYS A 442 25.82 33.52 -13.83
C LYS A 442 26.28 33.34 -15.29
N GLU A 443 27.21 32.42 -15.55
CA GLU A 443 27.73 32.11 -16.89
C GLU A 443 26.98 30.95 -17.57
N GLU A 444 26.08 30.27 -16.84
CA GLU A 444 25.34 29.11 -17.35
C GLU A 444 24.08 29.56 -18.10
N VAL A 445 23.85 28.97 -19.27
CA VAL A 445 22.63 29.15 -20.06
C VAL A 445 21.67 28.01 -19.75
N LEU A 446 20.52 28.35 -19.15
CA LEU A 446 19.50 27.41 -18.69
C LEU A 446 18.39 27.19 -19.73
N PHE A 447 18.19 28.16 -20.63
CA PHE A 447 17.27 28.07 -21.77
C PHE A 447 17.77 28.94 -22.92
N GLN A 448 17.61 28.45 -24.15
CA GLN A 448 18.05 29.11 -25.38
C GLN A 448 16.86 29.38 -26.32
N PRO A 449 16.87 30.49 -27.09
CA PRO A 449 15.77 30.83 -28.00
C PRO A 449 15.43 29.74 -29.01
N GLU A 450 16.44 28.97 -29.46
CA GLU A 450 16.30 27.90 -30.44
C GLU A 450 15.46 26.72 -29.92
N TRP A 451 15.24 26.63 -28.61
CA TRP A 451 14.40 25.59 -27.99
C TRP A 451 12.90 25.93 -28.06
N GLY A 452 12.56 27.15 -28.50
CA GLY A 452 11.19 27.59 -28.76
C GLY A 452 10.64 28.52 -27.68
N ILE A 453 9.34 28.45 -27.47
CA ILE A 453 8.64 29.29 -26.49
C ILE A 453 9.07 28.89 -25.07
N TYR A 454 9.48 29.87 -24.28
CA TYR A 454 9.81 29.67 -22.87
C TYR A 454 8.61 29.98 -22.00
N ASP A 455 8.05 28.95 -21.36
CA ASP A 455 7.00 29.10 -20.36
C ASP A 455 7.62 29.24 -18.96
N MET A 456 7.41 30.40 -18.33
CA MET A 456 7.86 30.67 -16.97
C MET A 456 6.72 30.45 -15.97
N ALA A 457 6.82 29.40 -15.14
CA ALA A 457 5.93 29.20 -14.01
C ALA A 457 6.21 30.26 -12.94
N VAL A 458 5.17 30.99 -12.54
CA VAL A 458 5.27 32.06 -11.55
C VAL A 458 5.09 31.47 -10.16
N GLY A 459 6.05 31.74 -9.28
CA GLY A 459 5.95 31.37 -7.88
C GLY A 459 7.09 31.96 -7.06
N LYS A 460 6.76 32.48 -5.88
CA LYS A 460 7.73 33.00 -4.92
C LYS A 460 8.54 31.87 -4.27
N GLU A 461 7.89 30.77 -3.86
CA GLU A 461 8.52 29.67 -3.13
C GLU A 461 7.92 28.32 -3.58
N VAL A 462 8.67 27.24 -3.41
CA VAL A 462 8.17 25.86 -3.53
C VAL A 462 7.58 25.46 -2.18
N VAL A 463 6.27 25.28 -2.13
CA VAL A 463 5.52 25.04 -0.88
C VAL A 463 5.23 23.56 -0.64
N SER A 464 5.27 22.75 -1.70
CA SER A 464 5.04 21.31 -1.62
C SER A 464 5.89 20.57 -2.65
N SER A 465 6.26 19.34 -2.34
CA SER A 465 6.74 18.38 -3.34
C SER A 465 6.32 16.97 -2.96
N TYR A 466 5.94 16.15 -3.94
CA TYR A 466 5.42 14.81 -3.70
C TYR A 466 5.64 13.88 -4.89
N ALA A 467 5.52 12.57 -4.64
CA ALA A 467 5.60 11.54 -5.67
C ALA A 467 4.34 11.48 -6.54
N GLY A 468 4.52 11.13 -7.82
CA GLY A 468 3.44 11.06 -8.80
C GLY A 468 3.06 12.43 -9.40
N PRO A 469 2.20 12.44 -10.42
CA PRO A 469 1.75 13.67 -11.08
C PRO A 469 0.61 14.36 -10.32
N ALA A 470 0.47 15.67 -10.52
CA ALA A 470 -0.71 16.43 -10.09
C ALA A 470 -1.97 16.01 -10.84
N ASP A 471 -1.93 16.02 -12.17
CA ASP A 471 -3.00 15.47 -13.00
C ASP A 471 -2.58 14.10 -13.53
N VAL A 472 -3.21 13.05 -13.00
CA VAL A 472 -2.90 11.68 -13.39
C VAL A 472 -3.32 11.39 -14.84
N ASP A 473 -4.35 12.07 -15.34
CA ASP A 473 -4.84 11.87 -16.70
C ASP A 473 -3.77 12.24 -17.74
N SER A 474 -2.90 13.20 -17.42
CA SER A 474 -1.76 13.62 -18.26
C SER A 474 -0.69 12.53 -18.44
N PHE A 475 -0.60 11.56 -17.53
CA PHE A 475 0.47 10.55 -17.49
C PHE A 475 -0.04 9.10 -17.58
N LEU A 476 -1.32 8.86 -17.88
CA LEU A 476 -1.94 7.52 -17.91
C LEU A 476 -1.19 6.46 -18.75
N GLY A 477 -0.42 6.89 -19.76
CA GLY A 477 0.37 6.01 -20.64
C GLY A 477 1.74 5.58 -20.10
N LEU A 478 2.22 6.15 -18.99
CA LEU A 478 3.61 6.00 -18.53
C LEU A 478 3.79 5.06 -17.32
N GLY A 479 2.69 4.61 -16.69
CA GLY A 479 2.76 3.78 -15.49
C GLY A 479 3.13 2.32 -15.80
N LYS A 480 4.34 1.89 -15.44
CA LYS A 480 4.78 0.49 -15.53
C LYS A 480 3.95 -0.40 -14.58
N VAL A 481 3.35 -1.46 -15.10
CA VAL A 481 2.93 -2.63 -14.31
C VAL A 481 4.08 -3.62 -14.38
N SER A 482 4.45 -4.24 -13.25
CA SER A 482 5.51 -5.24 -13.23
C SER A 482 5.18 -6.36 -14.23
N LYS A 483 6.20 -6.82 -14.95
CA LYS A 483 6.06 -7.85 -16.01
C LYS A 483 5.89 -9.25 -15.42
N THR A 484 6.28 -9.44 -14.15
CA THR A 484 6.25 -10.73 -13.46
C THR A 484 4.85 -10.95 -12.88
N LYS A 485 4.08 -11.85 -13.49
CA LYS A 485 2.76 -12.26 -13.01
C LYS A 485 2.86 -13.50 -12.12
N THR A 486 1.90 -13.70 -11.24
CA THR A 486 1.74 -14.98 -10.54
C THR A 486 1.45 -16.09 -11.55
N HIS A 487 2.02 -17.27 -11.29
CA HIS A 487 1.82 -18.45 -12.12
C HIS A 487 0.62 -19.24 -11.62
N LYS A 488 -0.20 -19.74 -12.54
CA LYS A 488 -1.32 -20.63 -12.20
C LYS A 488 -0.80 -21.94 -11.60
N ILE A 489 -1.27 -22.27 -10.40
CA ILE A 489 -0.85 -23.48 -9.68
C ILE A 489 -1.35 -24.72 -10.42
N SER A 490 -0.46 -25.69 -10.64
CA SER A 490 -0.79 -27.00 -11.21
C SER A 490 -0.74 -28.08 -10.13
N TYR A 491 -1.88 -28.73 -9.88
CA TYR A 491 -1.97 -29.82 -8.91
C TYR A 491 -1.75 -31.19 -9.55
N THR A 492 -1.10 -32.08 -8.81
CA THR A 492 -0.95 -33.49 -9.17
C THR A 492 -2.28 -34.22 -9.08
N LYS A 493 -2.41 -35.35 -9.81
CA LYS A 493 -3.61 -36.21 -9.73
C LYS A 493 -3.92 -36.68 -8.31
N LYS A 494 -2.89 -36.88 -7.49
CA LYS A 494 -3.02 -37.34 -6.10
C LYS A 494 -3.59 -36.25 -5.21
N GLU A 495 -3.19 -34.99 -5.40
CA GLU A 495 -3.75 -33.84 -4.66
C GLU A 495 -5.20 -33.59 -5.05
N LEU A 496 -5.54 -33.66 -6.34
CA LEU A 496 -6.92 -33.52 -6.80
C LEU A 496 -7.85 -34.60 -6.21
N GLU A 497 -7.36 -35.83 -6.04
CA GLU A 497 -8.11 -36.89 -5.36
C GLU A 497 -8.35 -36.57 -3.88
N LEU A 498 -7.33 -36.05 -3.17
CA LEU A 498 -7.47 -35.60 -1.78
C LEU A 498 -8.48 -34.45 -1.67
N TYR A 499 -8.40 -33.45 -2.54
CA TYR A 499 -9.33 -32.32 -2.57
C TYR A 499 -10.76 -32.78 -2.85
N GLY A 500 -10.95 -33.84 -3.65
CA GLY A 500 -12.25 -34.47 -3.82
C GLY A 500 -12.84 -35.05 -2.53
N LEU A 501 -12.02 -35.53 -1.59
CA LEU A 501 -12.49 -35.95 -0.26
C LEU A 501 -12.89 -34.74 0.59
N TYR A 502 -12.13 -33.65 0.56
CA TYR A 502 -12.50 -32.39 1.20
C TYR A 502 -13.82 -31.84 0.64
N THR A 503 -14.04 -31.90 -0.68
CA THR A 503 -15.29 -31.45 -1.32
C THR A 503 -16.48 -32.21 -0.76
N LYS A 504 -16.39 -33.54 -0.63
CA LYS A 504 -17.46 -34.36 -0.02
C LYS A 504 -17.75 -33.90 1.41
N VAL A 505 -16.73 -33.66 2.23
CA VAL A 505 -16.93 -33.20 3.62
C VAL A 505 -17.57 -31.81 3.66
N LYS A 506 -17.13 -30.89 2.79
CA LYS A 506 -17.74 -29.57 2.64
C LYS A 506 -19.23 -29.67 2.30
N GLU A 507 -19.59 -30.47 1.30
CA GLU A 507 -20.99 -30.69 0.90
C GLU A 507 -21.84 -31.27 2.04
N LEU A 508 -21.28 -32.22 2.82
CA LEU A 508 -21.97 -32.79 3.98
C LEU A 508 -22.25 -31.75 5.08
N ARG A 509 -21.33 -30.80 5.30
CA ARG A 509 -21.52 -29.67 6.23
C ARG A 509 -22.59 -28.71 5.74
N GLU A 510 -22.49 -28.25 4.49
CA GLU A 510 -23.40 -27.26 3.91
C GLU A 510 -24.85 -27.77 3.84
N SER A 511 -25.01 -29.07 3.54
CA SER A 511 -26.34 -29.71 3.47
C SER A 511 -26.83 -30.28 4.80
N ASN A 512 -26.01 -30.23 5.87
CA ASN A 512 -26.28 -30.87 7.16
C ASN A 512 -26.76 -32.34 7.02
N SER A 513 -26.14 -33.09 6.11
CA SER A 513 -26.58 -34.44 5.68
C SER A 513 -25.56 -35.54 5.99
N SER A 514 -24.62 -35.26 6.89
CA SER A 514 -23.62 -36.25 7.32
C SER A 514 -24.29 -37.49 7.93
N THR A 515 -23.64 -38.65 7.81
CA THR A 515 -24.10 -39.92 8.39
C THR A 515 -22.89 -40.72 8.86
N ASN A 516 -23.05 -41.58 9.87
CA ASN A 516 -21.94 -42.43 10.32
C ASN A 516 -21.32 -43.25 9.16
N LYS A 517 -22.14 -43.69 8.18
CA LYS A 517 -21.67 -44.44 7.01
C LYS A 517 -20.76 -43.60 6.10
N ASN A 518 -21.19 -42.41 5.70
CA ASN A 518 -20.42 -41.59 4.76
C ASN A 518 -19.11 -41.07 5.40
N ILE A 519 -19.15 -40.65 6.67
CA ILE A 519 -17.95 -40.26 7.42
C ILE A 519 -16.96 -41.43 7.51
N THR A 520 -17.44 -42.64 7.83
CA THR A 520 -16.59 -43.84 7.90
C THR A 520 -15.96 -44.17 6.54
N GLU A 521 -16.71 -44.03 5.45
CA GLU A 521 -16.20 -44.29 4.10
C GLU A 521 -15.08 -43.32 3.71
N ILE A 522 -15.29 -42.01 3.94
CA ILE A 522 -14.28 -40.98 3.66
C ILE A 522 -13.04 -41.20 4.53
N PHE A 523 -13.22 -41.47 5.83
CA PHE A 523 -12.10 -41.73 6.74
C PHE A 523 -11.26 -42.95 6.34
N ASN A 524 -11.89 -44.03 5.86
CA ASN A 524 -11.15 -45.21 5.39
C ASN A 524 -10.34 -44.91 4.11
N GLN A 525 -10.86 -44.09 3.19
CA GLN A 525 -10.12 -43.64 2.01
C GLN A 525 -8.94 -42.74 2.40
N LEU A 526 -9.15 -41.80 3.32
CA LEU A 526 -8.12 -40.93 3.88
C LEU A 526 -7.00 -41.74 4.54
N LYS A 527 -7.36 -42.68 5.43
CA LYS A 527 -6.41 -43.55 6.15
C LYS A 527 -5.58 -44.43 5.21
N SER A 528 -6.16 -44.89 4.09
CA SER A 528 -5.43 -45.76 3.15
C SER A 528 -4.50 -45.00 2.21
N LYS A 529 -4.95 -43.88 1.64
CA LYS A 529 -4.24 -43.18 0.55
C LYS A 529 -3.49 -41.91 0.98
N PHE A 530 -3.96 -41.25 2.04
CA PHE A 530 -3.54 -39.90 2.44
C PHE A 530 -3.20 -39.85 3.94
N GLN A 531 -2.33 -40.76 4.35
CA GLN A 531 -2.02 -41.00 5.78
C GLN A 531 -1.56 -39.75 6.54
N GLY A 532 -0.91 -38.79 5.89
CA GLY A 532 -0.38 -37.59 6.55
C GLY A 532 -1.39 -36.44 6.73
N ASP A 533 -2.61 -36.54 6.18
CA ASP A 533 -3.57 -35.44 6.24
C ASP A 533 -4.33 -35.43 7.58
N TRP A 534 -3.91 -34.51 8.44
CA TRP A 534 -4.47 -34.33 9.78
C TRP A 534 -5.72 -33.44 9.77
N LEU A 535 -5.82 -32.47 8.86
CA LEU A 535 -6.90 -31.48 8.86
C LEU A 535 -8.23 -32.10 8.42
N LEU A 536 -8.24 -32.96 7.38
CA LEU A 536 -9.44 -33.69 7.00
C LEU A 536 -9.86 -34.69 8.08
N SER A 537 -8.88 -35.30 8.76
CA SER A 537 -9.17 -36.17 9.91
C SER A 537 -9.87 -35.40 11.03
N LEU A 538 -9.44 -34.16 11.29
CA LEU A 538 -10.05 -33.28 12.28
C LEU A 538 -11.47 -32.82 11.86
N GLU A 539 -11.65 -32.46 10.59
CA GLU A 539 -12.95 -32.09 10.02
C GLU A 539 -13.97 -33.25 10.14
N LEU A 540 -13.54 -34.48 9.88
CA LEU A 540 -14.38 -35.68 10.06
C LEU A 540 -14.66 -35.98 11.53
N TYR A 541 -13.67 -35.78 12.42
CA TYR A 541 -13.84 -35.95 13.86
C TYR A 541 -14.91 -35.01 14.40
N GLU A 542 -14.86 -33.73 14.01
CA GLU A 542 -15.85 -32.74 14.45
C GLU A 542 -17.27 -33.14 14.05
N LEU A 543 -17.50 -33.48 12.78
CA LEU A 543 -18.81 -33.95 12.32
C LEU A 543 -19.28 -35.18 13.09
N ALA A 544 -18.37 -36.13 13.34
CA ALA A 544 -18.68 -37.32 14.11
C ALA A 544 -19.02 -37.00 15.57
N LEU A 545 -18.36 -36.01 16.16
CA LEU A 545 -18.61 -35.57 17.53
C LEU A 545 -19.97 -34.86 17.64
N GLN A 546 -20.26 -33.90 16.75
CA GLN A 546 -21.51 -33.12 16.72
C GLN A 546 -22.76 -34.00 16.60
N HIS A 547 -22.69 -35.06 15.78
CA HIS A 547 -23.80 -35.98 15.57
C HIS A 547 -23.70 -37.29 16.39
N ASN A 548 -22.72 -37.38 17.28
CA ASN A 548 -22.46 -38.54 18.14
C ASN A 548 -22.34 -39.88 17.37
N TYR A 549 -21.60 -39.88 16.27
CA TYR A 549 -21.32 -41.06 15.46
C TYR A 549 -20.31 -42.00 16.12
N SER A 550 -20.48 -43.31 15.91
CA SER A 550 -19.64 -44.34 16.55
C SER A 550 -18.18 -44.33 16.07
N ILE A 551 -17.92 -43.80 14.87
CA ILE A 551 -16.57 -43.74 14.29
C ILE A 551 -15.66 -42.72 14.99
N LYS A 552 -16.20 -41.81 15.82
CA LYS A 552 -15.44 -40.70 16.43
C LYS A 552 -14.21 -41.16 17.23
N GLU A 553 -14.31 -42.27 17.96
CA GLU A 553 -13.20 -42.80 18.76
C GLU A 553 -12.04 -43.27 17.87
N THR A 554 -12.35 -43.95 16.78
CA THR A 554 -11.36 -44.40 15.80
C THR A 554 -10.65 -43.22 15.11
N ILE A 555 -11.38 -42.13 14.85
CA ILE A 555 -10.79 -40.92 14.26
C ILE A 555 -9.90 -40.22 15.29
N LEU A 556 -10.33 -40.14 16.55
CA LEU A 556 -9.53 -39.57 17.64
C LEU A 556 -8.22 -40.34 17.85
N GLU A 557 -8.26 -41.68 17.90
CA GLU A 557 -7.06 -42.51 17.98
C GLU A 557 -6.08 -42.22 16.83
N ARG A 558 -6.61 -41.95 15.63
CA ARG A 558 -5.78 -41.58 14.48
C ARG A 558 -5.15 -40.20 14.64
N LEU A 559 -5.91 -39.20 15.10
CA LEU A 559 -5.39 -37.86 15.37
C LEU A 559 -4.30 -37.89 16.46
N GLU A 560 -4.51 -38.67 17.53
CA GLU A 560 -3.51 -38.89 18.58
C GLU A 560 -2.25 -39.57 18.04
N ALA A 561 -2.39 -40.56 17.14
CA ALA A 561 -1.23 -41.16 16.48
C ALA A 561 -0.46 -40.15 15.59
N LEU A 562 -1.18 -39.24 14.91
CA LEU A 562 -0.58 -38.23 14.04
C LEU A 562 0.20 -37.16 14.83
N LYS A 563 -0.16 -36.89 16.09
CA LYS A 563 0.56 -35.94 16.95
C LYS A 563 2.05 -36.24 17.14
N CYS A 564 2.51 -37.45 16.83
CA CYS A 564 3.94 -37.79 16.83
C CYS A 564 4.77 -36.90 15.88
N ASN A 565 4.16 -36.32 14.85
CA ASN A 565 4.83 -35.40 13.94
C ASN A 565 4.84 -33.97 14.49
N LYS A 566 6.05 -33.50 14.82
CA LYS A 566 6.28 -32.18 15.42
C LYS A 566 5.78 -31.00 14.58
N SER A 567 5.64 -31.15 13.26
CA SER A 567 5.17 -30.07 12.38
C SER A 567 3.71 -29.70 12.56
N TYR A 568 2.87 -30.59 13.12
CA TYR A 568 1.45 -30.33 13.30
C TYR A 568 0.88 -30.86 14.64
N THR A 569 1.73 -31.29 15.58
CA THR A 569 1.30 -31.69 16.94
C THR A 569 0.41 -30.62 17.57
N ARG A 570 0.89 -29.37 17.61
CA ARG A 570 0.17 -28.24 18.20
C ARG A 570 -1.13 -27.92 17.46
N LEU A 571 -1.11 -28.02 16.13
CA LEU A 571 -2.28 -27.78 15.30
C LEU A 571 -3.40 -28.81 15.59
N ILE A 572 -3.04 -30.09 15.73
CA ILE A 572 -4.01 -31.12 16.10
C ILE A 572 -4.54 -30.89 17.53
N GLU A 573 -3.67 -30.61 18.50
CA GLU A 573 -4.08 -30.35 19.89
C GLU A 573 -5.05 -29.19 20.00
N ASN A 574 -4.72 -28.06 19.36
CA ASN A 574 -5.58 -26.88 19.31
C ASN A 574 -6.91 -27.18 18.61
N GLY A 575 -6.87 -27.92 17.50
CA GLY A 575 -8.06 -28.33 16.76
C GLY A 575 -9.00 -29.21 17.57
N LEU A 576 -8.46 -30.15 18.35
CA LEU A 576 -9.24 -31.01 19.23
C LEU A 576 -9.93 -30.19 20.34
N ILE A 577 -9.26 -29.18 20.89
CA ILE A 577 -9.86 -28.25 21.86
C ILE A 577 -11.03 -27.50 21.22
N LEU A 578 -10.86 -26.99 19.99
CA LEU A 578 -11.93 -26.29 19.26
C LEU A 578 -13.16 -27.15 18.98
N CYS A 579 -13.01 -28.47 18.89
CA CYS A 579 -14.12 -29.40 18.67
C CYS A 579 -14.92 -29.70 19.94
N GLN A 580 -14.37 -29.43 21.13
CA GLN A 580 -15.01 -29.71 22.42
C GLN A 580 -15.89 -28.57 22.94
N VAL A 581 -15.80 -27.40 22.30
CA VAL A 581 -16.60 -26.19 22.56
C VAL A 581 -17.83 -26.22 21.65
#